data_AF-A0A6V8NL99-F1
#
_entry.id   AF-A0A6V8NL99-F1
#
_cell.length_a   1.000
_cell.length_b   1.000
_cell.length_c   1.000
_cell.angle_alpha   90.00
_cell.angle_beta   90.00
_cell.angle_gamma   90.00
#
_symmetry.space_group_name_H-M   'P 1'
#
loop_
_entity.id
_entity.type
_entity.pdbx_description
1 polymer ?
#
loop_
_entity_poly.entity_id
_entity_poly.type
_entity_poly.pdbx_seq_one_letter_code
_entity_poly.pdbx_strand_id
1 'polypeptide(L)'
;MLITERYKDQIHGVLSCYDRVVLRGTLPGWSYAQGMTSFLYANQIRIFDYPSFAQPLRGEIRDNAEQLAAENGLEIEHIRKIKAFRKEDRIQDILKERGTHPGLVHIFSAMESCSSYKPWHDRRTGKTFLKHDTAKCLHYYFYFIDPELGLCYLRVPTWCPFQLQFYFNMHNWLATKLNKHSIPHVLNDNTFLEIGDFEKAQKLSDRIRVEDLHQVLDIFA
;
A
#
# COMPACT_ATOMS: atom_id res chain seq x y z
N MET A 1 -17.83 33.08 7.74
CA MET A 1 -16.52 33.66 7.36
C MET A 1 -15.49 32.56 7.43
N LEU A 2 -14.86 32.22 6.31
CA LEU A 2 -13.84 31.18 6.27
C LEU A 2 -12.58 31.65 7.00
N ILE A 3 -11.78 30.72 7.51
CA ILE A 3 -10.47 31.02 8.13
C ILE A 3 -9.58 31.78 7.14
N THR A 4 -9.63 31.40 5.86
CA THR A 4 -8.90 32.03 4.75
C THR A 4 -9.30 33.48 4.49
N GLU A 5 -10.54 33.86 4.83
CA GLU A 5 -11.01 35.24 4.73
C GLU A 5 -10.67 36.03 5.98
N ARG A 6 -10.87 35.44 7.17
CA ARG A 6 -10.67 36.09 8.47
C ARG A 6 -9.22 36.43 8.75
N TYR A 7 -8.31 35.55 8.34
CA TYR A 7 -6.88 35.65 8.65
C TYR A 7 -6.05 35.83 7.39
N LYS A 8 -6.61 36.40 6.32
CA LYS A 8 -5.96 36.56 5.02
C LYS A 8 -4.55 37.16 5.13
N ASP A 9 -4.38 38.18 5.96
CA ASP A 9 -3.09 38.87 6.13
C ASP A 9 -2.06 38.06 6.95
N GLN A 10 -2.50 36.97 7.61
CA GLN A 10 -1.64 36.04 8.37
C GLN A 10 -1.39 34.73 7.61
N ILE A 11 -2.02 34.54 6.44
CA ILE A 11 -1.91 33.33 5.63
C ILE A 11 -0.98 33.61 4.47
N HIS A 12 0.16 32.91 4.45
CA HIS A 12 1.15 33.05 3.37
C HIS A 12 0.67 32.45 2.04
N GLY A 13 -0.18 31.42 2.09
CA GLY A 13 -0.76 30.78 0.93
C GLY A 13 -1.76 29.70 1.32
N VAL A 14 -2.56 29.26 0.34
CA VAL A 14 -3.52 28.17 0.50
C VAL A 14 -3.16 27.09 -0.52
N LEU A 15 -3.07 25.85 -0.04
CA LEU A 15 -2.84 24.67 -0.86
C LEU A 15 -3.87 23.61 -0.48
N SER A 16 -4.47 23.00 -1.48
CA SER A 16 -5.41 21.89 -1.37
C SER A 16 -4.92 20.71 -2.19
N CYS A 17 -4.78 19.55 -1.55
CA CYS A 17 -4.45 18.28 -2.18
C CYS A 17 -5.06 17.13 -1.37
N TYR A 18 -5.08 15.92 -1.93
CA TYR A 18 -5.33 14.73 -1.13
C TYR A 18 -4.22 14.56 -0.10
N ASP A 19 -4.48 13.96 1.06
CA ASP A 19 -3.42 13.68 2.02
C ASP A 19 -2.78 12.32 1.71
N ARG A 20 -3.52 11.27 2.02
CA ARG A 20 -3.10 9.87 1.90
C ARG A 20 -3.94 9.16 0.87
N VAL A 21 -3.29 8.60 -0.14
CA VAL A 21 -3.97 7.77 -1.14
C VAL A 21 -3.70 6.31 -0.80
N VAL A 22 -4.77 5.56 -0.57
CA VAL A 22 -4.72 4.12 -0.26
C VAL A 22 -5.54 3.39 -1.30
N LEU A 23 -4.89 2.55 -2.10
CA LEU A 23 -5.53 1.71 -3.10
C LEU A 23 -5.57 0.27 -2.60
N ARG A 24 -6.68 -0.41 -2.84
CA ARG A 24 -6.83 -1.84 -2.52
C ARG A 24 -6.77 -2.64 -3.80
N GLY A 25 -5.81 -3.54 -3.90
CA GLY A 25 -5.80 -4.55 -4.94
C GLY A 25 -6.55 -5.78 -4.46
N THR A 26 -7.44 -6.27 -5.30
CA THR A 26 -8.22 -7.47 -5.02
C THR A 26 -8.26 -8.32 -6.27
N LEU A 27 -8.36 -9.62 -6.11
CA LEU A 27 -8.57 -10.55 -7.20
C LEU A 27 -10.09 -10.77 -7.35
N PRO A 28 -10.77 -10.15 -8.34
CA PRO A 28 -12.24 -10.00 -8.30
C PRO A 28 -12.99 -11.33 -8.25
N GLY A 29 -12.49 -12.37 -8.91
CA GLY A 29 -13.16 -13.68 -8.99
C GLY A 29 -13.26 -14.43 -7.67
N TRP A 30 -12.38 -14.15 -6.71
CA TRP A 30 -12.32 -14.88 -5.44
C TRP A 30 -12.01 -14.01 -4.22
N SER A 31 -12.22 -12.69 -4.33
CA SER A 31 -12.04 -11.75 -3.22
C SER A 31 -13.18 -11.77 -2.19
N TYR A 32 -14.21 -12.58 -2.42
CA TYR A 32 -15.34 -12.80 -1.53
C TYR A 32 -15.73 -14.29 -1.51
N ALA A 33 -16.41 -14.71 -0.44
CA ALA A 33 -16.59 -16.13 -0.12
C ALA A 33 -17.33 -16.94 -1.20
N GLN A 34 -18.37 -16.36 -1.80
CA GLN A 34 -19.11 -17.00 -2.90
C GLN A 34 -18.29 -17.08 -4.19
N GLY A 35 -17.50 -16.05 -4.49
CA GLY A 35 -16.57 -16.04 -5.63
C GLY A 35 -15.52 -17.14 -5.47
N MET A 36 -14.86 -17.20 -4.31
CA MET A 36 -13.88 -18.25 -4.00
C MET A 36 -14.51 -19.65 -4.03
N THR A 37 -15.74 -19.80 -3.52
CA THR A 37 -16.49 -21.07 -3.62
C THR A 37 -16.70 -21.47 -5.09
N SER A 38 -17.10 -20.52 -5.93
CA SER A 38 -17.34 -20.76 -7.37
C SER A 38 -16.04 -21.11 -8.09
N PHE A 39 -14.93 -20.44 -7.75
CA PHE A 39 -13.60 -20.74 -8.27
C PHE A 39 -13.16 -22.17 -7.90
N LEU A 40 -13.28 -22.56 -6.63
CA LEU A 40 -12.90 -23.91 -6.20
C LEU A 40 -13.72 -24.98 -6.93
N TYR A 41 -15.03 -24.77 -7.09
CA TYR A 41 -15.88 -25.68 -7.85
C TYR A 41 -15.51 -25.77 -9.34
N ALA A 42 -15.27 -24.63 -9.99
CA ALA A 42 -14.86 -24.61 -11.39
C ALA A 42 -13.54 -25.36 -11.62
N ASN A 43 -12.64 -25.37 -10.63
CA ASN A 43 -11.35 -26.06 -10.68
C ASN A 43 -11.36 -27.46 -10.05
N GLN A 44 -12.55 -28.01 -9.73
CA GLN A 44 -12.72 -29.34 -9.13
C GLN A 44 -11.99 -29.53 -7.77
N ILE A 45 -11.75 -28.44 -7.05
CA ILE A 45 -11.15 -28.47 -5.71
C ILE A 45 -12.27 -28.58 -4.68
N ARG A 46 -12.17 -29.54 -3.76
CA ARG A 46 -13.15 -29.69 -2.68
C ARG A 46 -13.06 -28.49 -1.75
N ILE A 47 -14.20 -28.02 -1.25
CA ILE A 47 -14.26 -26.85 -0.35
C ILE A 47 -13.39 -27.01 0.90
N PHE A 48 -13.30 -28.23 1.44
CA PHE A 48 -12.47 -28.52 2.61
C PHE A 48 -10.96 -28.61 2.31
N ASP A 49 -10.57 -28.72 1.03
CA ASP A 49 -9.17 -28.67 0.59
C ASP A 49 -8.69 -27.22 0.35
N TYR A 50 -9.52 -26.21 0.67
CA TYR A 50 -9.16 -24.79 0.57
C TYR A 50 -7.81 -24.43 1.23
N PRO A 51 -7.48 -24.91 2.45
CA PRO A 51 -6.17 -24.60 3.04
C PRO A 51 -5.01 -25.16 2.22
N SER A 52 -5.15 -26.39 1.70
CA SER A 52 -4.14 -27.03 0.84
C SER A 52 -3.96 -26.29 -0.48
N PHE A 53 -5.04 -25.68 -0.99
CA PHE A 53 -5.00 -24.79 -2.15
C PHE A 53 -4.25 -23.46 -1.85
N ALA A 54 -4.53 -22.83 -0.70
CA ALA A 54 -3.97 -21.51 -0.37
C ALA A 54 -2.51 -21.56 0.11
N GLN A 55 -2.08 -22.69 0.67
CA GLN A 55 -0.75 -22.87 1.25
C GLN A 55 0.43 -22.73 0.25
N PRO A 56 0.41 -23.32 -0.95
CA PRO A 56 1.50 -23.12 -1.93
C PRO A 56 1.60 -21.65 -2.36
N LEU A 57 0.48 -20.97 -2.62
CA LEU A 57 0.43 -19.55 -2.98
C LEU A 57 1.01 -18.65 -1.88
N ARG A 58 0.76 -18.99 -0.61
CA ARG A 58 1.41 -18.35 0.54
C ARG A 58 2.94 -18.51 0.46
N GLY A 59 3.42 -19.70 0.09
CA GLY A 59 4.84 -20.00 -0.07
C GLY A 59 5.46 -19.12 -1.16
N GLU A 60 4.83 -19.07 -2.33
CA GLU A 60 5.30 -18.24 -3.46
C GLU A 60 5.47 -16.77 -3.09
N ILE A 61 4.52 -16.18 -2.34
CA ILE A 61 4.64 -14.78 -1.88
C ILE A 61 5.84 -14.60 -0.94
N ARG A 62 6.06 -15.53 -0.01
CA ARG A 62 7.20 -15.45 0.90
C ARG A 62 8.51 -15.58 0.14
N ASP A 63 8.61 -16.59 -0.71
CA ASP A 63 9.84 -16.92 -1.42
C ASP A 63 10.20 -15.77 -2.38
N ASN A 64 9.21 -15.13 -3.02
CA ASN A 64 9.40 -13.91 -3.81
C ASN A 64 9.89 -12.73 -2.95
N ALA A 65 9.30 -12.52 -1.76
CA ALA A 65 9.74 -11.45 -0.86
C ALA A 65 11.20 -11.64 -0.41
N GLU A 66 11.59 -12.88 -0.10
CA GLU A 66 12.97 -13.25 0.27
C GLU A 66 13.94 -13.06 -0.91
N GLN A 67 13.54 -13.46 -2.11
CA GLN A 67 14.31 -13.24 -3.34
C GLN A 67 14.52 -11.74 -3.59
N LEU A 68 13.45 -10.93 -3.55
CA LEU A 68 13.53 -9.50 -3.78
C LEU A 68 14.43 -8.80 -2.75
N ALA A 69 14.37 -9.23 -1.49
CA ALA A 69 15.27 -8.75 -0.45
C ALA A 69 16.73 -9.05 -0.79
N ALA A 70 17.03 -10.30 -1.15
CA ALA A 70 18.38 -10.75 -1.50
C ALA A 70 18.95 -10.02 -2.73
N GLU A 71 18.15 -9.85 -3.79
CA GLU A 71 18.55 -9.15 -5.01
C GLU A 71 18.89 -7.67 -4.77
N ASN A 72 18.28 -7.06 -3.75
CA ASN A 72 18.55 -5.68 -3.36
C ASN A 72 19.53 -5.55 -2.20
N GLY A 73 20.12 -6.65 -1.71
CA GLY A 73 21.03 -6.64 -0.56
C GLY A 73 20.38 -6.18 0.74
N LEU A 74 19.08 -6.40 0.90
CA LEU A 74 18.28 -6.01 2.06
C LEU A 74 17.96 -7.22 2.94
N GLU A 75 17.85 -6.98 4.25
CA GLU A 75 17.29 -7.95 5.19
C GLU A 75 15.83 -7.61 5.50
N ILE A 76 14.96 -8.63 5.49
CA ILE A 76 13.55 -8.46 5.89
C ILE A 76 13.47 -8.29 7.41
N GLU A 77 13.04 -7.12 7.86
CA GLU A 77 12.91 -6.82 9.29
C GLU A 77 11.57 -7.32 9.83
N HIS A 78 11.60 -8.37 10.67
CA HIS A 78 10.40 -8.92 11.28
C HIS A 78 9.95 -8.15 12.54
N ILE A 79 8.80 -7.48 12.45
CA ILE A 79 8.20 -6.71 13.53
C ILE A 79 7.49 -7.66 14.50
N ARG A 80 8.19 -7.97 15.60
CA ARG A 80 7.68 -8.85 16.67
C ARG A 80 6.61 -8.20 17.54
N LYS A 81 6.63 -6.87 17.68
CA LYS A 81 5.72 -6.10 18.53
C LYS A 81 5.13 -4.93 17.72
N ILE A 82 3.83 -5.00 17.44
CA ILE A 82 3.06 -4.06 16.58
C ILE A 82 3.15 -2.59 17.04
N LYS A 83 3.58 -2.32 18.28
CA LYS A 83 3.71 -0.98 18.87
C LYS A 83 5.11 -0.67 19.40
N ALA A 84 6.13 -1.46 19.06
CA ALA A 84 7.49 -1.18 19.51
C ALA A 84 8.03 0.13 18.90
N PHE A 85 7.69 0.40 17.65
CA PHE A 85 8.05 1.63 16.94
C PHE A 85 7.06 1.87 15.79
N ARG A 86 7.06 3.08 15.24
CA ARG A 86 6.31 3.40 14.01
C ARG A 86 7.19 3.07 12.80
N LYS A 87 6.64 2.32 11.85
CA LYS A 87 7.35 1.92 10.62
C LYS A 87 7.88 3.14 9.89
N GLU A 88 7.09 4.21 9.81
CA GLU A 88 7.49 5.47 9.18
C GLU A 88 8.73 6.09 9.83
N ASP A 89 8.83 6.13 11.16
CA ASP A 89 10.01 6.71 11.85
C ASP A 89 11.28 5.91 11.48
N ARG A 90 11.18 4.58 11.47
CA ARG A 90 12.27 3.68 11.05
C ARG A 90 12.68 3.90 9.59
N ILE A 91 11.72 4.11 8.70
CA ILE A 91 11.99 4.44 7.30
C ILE A 91 12.68 5.79 7.17
N GLN A 92 12.26 6.82 7.92
CA GLN A 92 12.93 8.12 7.89
C GLN A 92 14.40 8.03 8.31
N ASP A 93 14.73 7.20 9.30
CA ASP A 93 16.12 6.97 9.69
C ASP A 93 16.93 6.30 8.57
N ILE A 94 16.36 5.30 7.90
CA ILE A 94 17.00 4.65 6.73
C ILE A 94 17.22 5.67 5.59
N LEU A 95 16.25 6.56 5.36
CA LEU A 95 16.33 7.59 4.32
C LEU A 95 17.41 8.65 4.61
N LYS A 96 17.77 8.90 5.86
CA LYS A 96 18.89 9.80 6.21
C LYS A 96 20.24 9.26 5.73
N GLU A 97 20.41 7.93 5.73
CA GLU A 97 21.65 7.27 5.33
C GLU A 97 21.67 6.94 3.83
N ARG A 98 20.59 6.32 3.32
CA ARG A 98 20.45 5.92 1.90
C ARG A 98 20.21 7.12 0.98
N GLY A 99 19.55 8.17 1.48
CA GLY A 99 18.99 9.24 0.68
C GLY A 99 17.69 8.86 -0.02
N THR A 100 17.18 9.78 -0.85
CA THR A 100 15.83 9.73 -1.44
C THR A 100 15.81 9.31 -2.92
N HIS A 101 16.86 8.63 -3.39
CA HIS A 101 16.90 8.13 -4.77
C HIS A 101 15.90 6.97 -4.98
N PRO A 102 15.33 6.81 -6.19
CA PRO A 102 14.35 5.76 -6.48
C PRO A 102 14.81 4.32 -6.16
N GLY A 103 13.84 3.43 -5.99
CA GLY A 103 14.04 2.00 -5.76
C GLY A 103 13.60 1.50 -4.39
N LEU A 104 13.80 0.21 -4.15
CA LEU A 104 13.42 -0.45 -2.90
C LEU A 104 14.24 0.12 -1.72
N VAL A 105 13.54 0.52 -0.66
CA VAL A 105 14.13 1.14 0.54
C VAL A 105 14.29 0.11 1.65
N HIS A 106 13.21 -0.59 1.99
CA HIS A 106 13.22 -1.58 3.06
C HIS A 106 12.02 -2.52 2.97
N ILE A 107 12.13 -3.70 3.58
CA ILE A 107 11.02 -4.65 3.71
C ILE A 107 10.79 -4.97 5.17
N PHE A 108 9.57 -4.71 5.66
CA PHE A 108 9.13 -5.26 6.96
C PHE A 108 8.26 -6.48 6.77
N SER A 109 8.28 -7.38 7.75
CA SER A 109 7.26 -8.42 7.89
C SER A 109 6.58 -8.33 9.25
N ALA A 110 5.26 -8.53 9.30
CA ALA A 110 4.49 -8.48 10.54
C ALA A 110 3.35 -9.49 10.52
N MET A 111 3.08 -10.12 11.68
CA MET A 111 1.88 -10.95 11.84
C MET A 111 0.68 -10.05 12.16
N GLU A 112 -0.28 -9.98 11.25
CA GLU A 112 -1.46 -9.11 11.39
C GLU A 112 -2.74 -9.88 11.06
N SER A 113 -3.88 -9.32 11.41
CA SER A 113 -5.18 -9.89 11.05
C SER A 113 -5.45 -9.69 9.56
N CYS A 114 -5.97 -10.72 8.90
CA CYS A 114 -6.36 -10.68 7.50
C CYS A 114 -7.73 -11.33 7.27
N SER A 115 -8.42 -10.88 6.21
CA SER A 115 -9.62 -11.56 5.71
C SER A 115 -9.22 -12.96 5.25
N SER A 116 -10.10 -13.92 5.46
CA SER A 116 -9.88 -15.33 5.16
C SER A 116 -11.21 -16.03 4.93
N TYR A 117 -11.15 -17.33 4.67
CA TYR A 117 -12.32 -18.16 4.49
C TYR A 117 -12.28 -19.39 5.37
N LYS A 118 -13.45 -19.83 5.83
CA LYS A 118 -13.64 -21.13 6.47
C LYS A 118 -14.53 -22.04 5.64
N PRO A 119 -14.12 -23.31 5.40
CA PRO A 119 -14.99 -24.33 4.86
C PRO A 119 -16.25 -24.52 5.71
N TRP A 120 -17.39 -24.66 5.04
CA TRP A 120 -18.68 -24.88 5.68
C TRP A 120 -19.47 -25.96 4.94
N HIS A 121 -20.22 -26.75 5.70
CA HIS A 121 -21.19 -27.70 5.17
C HIS A 121 -22.57 -27.38 5.75
N ASP A 122 -23.54 -27.12 4.87
CA ASP A 122 -24.93 -26.94 5.25
C ASP A 122 -25.66 -28.28 5.28
N ARG A 123 -26.03 -28.74 6.49
CA ARG A 123 -26.72 -30.01 6.72
C ARG A 123 -28.11 -30.07 6.08
N ARG A 124 -28.77 -28.94 5.85
CA ARG A 124 -30.13 -28.91 5.28
C ARG A 124 -30.12 -29.12 3.77
N THR A 125 -29.16 -28.49 3.09
CA THR A 125 -29.05 -28.53 1.62
C THR A 125 -28.03 -29.56 1.13
N GLY A 126 -27.20 -30.11 2.02
CA GLY A 126 -26.07 -30.98 1.69
C GLY A 126 -24.91 -30.25 0.98
N LYS A 127 -25.02 -28.94 0.76
CA LYS A 127 -24.03 -28.16 0.01
C LYS A 127 -22.86 -27.76 0.89
N THR A 128 -21.67 -27.81 0.32
CA THR A 128 -20.46 -27.19 0.89
C THR A 128 -20.22 -25.81 0.30
N PHE A 129 -19.60 -24.90 1.04
CA PHE A 129 -19.17 -23.59 0.52
C PHE A 129 -18.22 -22.91 1.52
N LEU A 130 -17.53 -21.87 1.09
CA LEU A 130 -16.73 -21.04 1.96
C LEU A 130 -17.58 -19.94 2.61
N LYS A 131 -17.32 -19.65 3.89
CA LYS A 131 -17.80 -18.46 4.59
C LYS A 131 -16.64 -17.50 4.85
N HIS A 132 -16.92 -16.21 4.87
CA HIS A 132 -15.96 -15.22 5.35
C HIS A 132 -15.54 -15.57 6.78
N ASP A 133 -14.24 -15.39 7.05
CA ASP A 133 -13.64 -15.54 8.36
C ASP A 133 -12.48 -14.55 8.53
N THR A 134 -11.97 -14.42 9.75
CA THR A 134 -10.79 -13.60 10.01
C THR A 134 -9.70 -14.49 10.60
N ALA A 135 -8.49 -14.40 10.04
CA ALA A 135 -7.33 -15.14 10.50
C ALA A 135 -6.17 -14.19 10.80
N LYS A 136 -5.02 -14.74 11.19
CA LYS A 136 -3.75 -14.02 11.21
C LYS A 136 -2.83 -14.61 10.15
N CYS A 137 -2.19 -13.75 9.38
CA CYS A 137 -1.18 -14.14 8.40
C CYS A 137 0.00 -13.19 8.47
N LEU A 138 1.08 -13.55 7.79
CA LEU A 138 2.21 -12.66 7.62
C LEU A 138 1.82 -11.59 6.59
N HIS A 139 2.24 -10.36 6.84
CA HIS A 139 2.13 -9.26 5.91
C HIS A 139 3.52 -8.73 5.63
N TYR A 140 3.85 -8.60 4.35
CA TYR A 140 5.03 -7.86 3.92
C TYR A 140 4.67 -6.42 3.64
N TYR A 141 5.56 -5.51 4.02
CA TYR A 141 5.51 -4.09 3.69
C TYR A 141 6.75 -3.76 2.91
N PHE A 142 6.60 -3.61 1.60
CA PHE A 142 7.67 -3.16 0.71
C PHE A 142 7.62 -1.64 0.67
N TYR A 143 8.58 -0.98 1.31
CA TYR A 143 8.76 0.47 1.21
C TYR A 143 9.74 0.77 0.09
N PHE A 144 9.36 1.68 -0.81
CA PHE A 144 10.16 2.05 -1.97
C PHE A 144 9.91 3.49 -2.40
N ILE A 145 10.84 4.06 -3.16
CA ILE A 145 10.69 5.39 -3.75
C ILE A 145 10.41 5.23 -5.24
N ASP A 146 9.25 5.71 -5.65
CA ASP A 146 8.86 5.85 -7.05
C ASP A 146 9.31 7.22 -7.61
N PRO A 147 9.83 7.31 -8.84
CA PRO A 147 10.25 8.57 -9.46
C PRO A 147 9.16 9.63 -9.67
N GLU A 148 7.88 9.23 -9.64
CA GLU A 148 6.73 10.12 -9.79
C GLU A 148 5.97 10.33 -8.47
N LEU A 149 5.72 9.25 -7.72
CA LEU A 149 4.91 9.27 -6.50
C LEU A 149 5.72 9.55 -5.22
N GLY A 150 7.05 9.42 -5.28
CA GLY A 150 7.91 9.53 -4.10
C GLY A 150 7.84 8.29 -3.21
N LEU A 151 7.99 8.46 -1.89
CA LEU A 151 7.96 7.36 -0.94
C LEU A 151 6.57 6.69 -0.88
N CYS A 152 6.54 5.41 -1.21
CA CYS A 152 5.36 4.56 -1.26
C CYS A 152 5.54 3.32 -0.37
N TYR A 153 4.43 2.62 -0.09
CA TYR A 153 4.53 1.24 0.35
C TYR A 153 3.49 0.33 -0.31
N LEU A 154 3.86 -0.93 -0.47
CA LEU A 154 2.96 -2.01 -0.84
C LEU A 154 2.85 -3.00 0.32
N ARG A 155 1.65 -3.15 0.88
CA ARG A 155 1.33 -4.13 1.92
C ARG A 155 0.72 -5.37 1.27
N VAL A 156 1.40 -6.51 1.40
CA VAL A 156 0.99 -7.78 0.79
C VAL A 156 0.72 -8.83 1.87
N PRO A 157 -0.54 -9.23 2.12
CA PRO A 157 -0.85 -10.38 2.95
C PRO A 157 -0.44 -11.69 2.28
N THR A 158 0.09 -12.63 3.05
CA THR A 158 0.49 -13.95 2.53
C THR A 158 -0.65 -14.98 2.54
N TRP A 159 -1.90 -14.59 2.75
CA TRP A 159 -3.03 -15.53 2.81
C TRP A 159 -4.21 -15.07 1.96
N CYS A 160 -4.86 -16.05 1.32
CA CYS A 160 -6.04 -15.82 0.48
C CYS A 160 -7.14 -15.13 1.32
N PRO A 161 -7.76 -14.04 0.80
CA PRO A 161 -7.81 -13.59 -0.60
C PRO A 161 -6.72 -12.62 -1.08
N PHE A 162 -5.58 -12.52 -0.38
CA PHE A 162 -4.41 -11.74 -0.83
C PHE A 162 -4.70 -10.26 -1.10
N GLN A 163 -5.59 -9.64 -0.30
CA GLN A 163 -5.99 -8.24 -0.46
C GLN A 163 -4.82 -7.29 -0.18
N LEU A 164 -4.14 -6.88 -1.24
CA LEU A 164 -3.02 -5.95 -1.17
C LEU A 164 -3.49 -4.52 -0.94
N GLN A 165 -2.61 -3.72 -0.35
CA GLN A 165 -2.83 -2.30 -0.14
C GLN A 165 -1.60 -1.53 -0.62
N PHE A 166 -1.80 -0.68 -1.63
CA PHE A 166 -0.80 0.27 -2.09
C PHE A 166 -1.07 1.64 -1.44
N TYR A 167 0.00 2.33 -1.07
CA TYR A 167 -0.06 3.64 -0.45
C TYR A 167 0.99 4.56 -1.03
N PHE A 168 0.59 5.81 -1.24
CA PHE A 168 1.50 6.93 -1.42
C PHE A 168 0.90 8.20 -0.80
N ASN A 169 1.76 9.19 -0.57
CA ASN A 169 1.38 10.48 0.00
C ASN A 169 1.38 11.55 -1.09
N MET A 170 0.30 12.33 -1.20
CA MET A 170 0.21 13.35 -2.24
C MET A 170 1.17 14.52 -2.01
N HIS A 171 1.55 14.80 -0.76
CA HIS A 171 2.53 15.83 -0.46
C HIS A 171 3.92 15.43 -1.00
N ASN A 172 4.27 14.14 -0.92
CA ASN A 172 5.50 13.61 -1.52
C ASN A 172 5.46 13.68 -3.06
N TRP A 173 4.31 13.33 -3.64
CA TRP A 173 4.08 13.47 -5.08
C TRP A 173 4.19 14.93 -5.53
N LEU A 174 3.54 15.85 -4.81
CA LEU A 174 3.57 17.28 -5.12
C LEU A 174 4.99 17.83 -4.97
N ALA A 175 5.72 17.47 -3.91
CA ALA A 175 7.13 17.83 -3.74
C ALA A 175 7.97 17.36 -4.94
N THR A 176 7.73 16.14 -5.43
CA THR A 176 8.37 15.61 -6.65
C THR A 176 8.04 16.46 -7.88
N LYS A 177 6.78 16.91 -8.04
CA LYS A 177 6.40 17.81 -9.14
C LYS A 177 7.00 19.22 -8.99
N LEU A 178 7.06 19.77 -7.78
CA LEU A 178 7.67 21.07 -7.49
C LEU A 178 9.17 21.05 -7.81
N ASN A 179 9.87 19.97 -7.44
CA ASN A 179 11.27 19.75 -7.79
C ASN A 179 11.48 19.76 -9.32
N LYS A 180 10.63 19.05 -10.08
CA LYS A 180 10.68 19.02 -11.55
C LYS A 180 10.44 20.40 -12.20
N HIS A 181 9.71 21.29 -11.53
CA HIS A 181 9.45 22.65 -11.99
C HIS A 181 10.39 23.69 -11.37
N SER A 182 11.41 23.25 -10.62
CA SER A 182 12.36 24.10 -9.90
C SER A 182 11.68 25.14 -8.99
N ILE A 183 10.56 24.76 -8.37
CA ILE A 183 9.86 25.61 -7.40
C ILE A 183 10.44 25.30 -6.01
N PRO A 184 11.07 26.27 -5.33
CA PRO A 184 11.63 26.06 -4.01
C PRO A 184 10.51 25.78 -3.01
N HIS A 185 10.73 24.79 -2.15
CA HIS A 185 9.79 24.41 -1.12
C HIS A 185 10.51 23.70 0.02
N VAL A 186 9.86 23.68 1.19
CA VAL A 186 10.33 22.94 2.36
C VAL A 186 9.20 22.03 2.82
N LEU A 187 9.37 20.72 2.63
CA LEU A 187 8.47 19.71 3.15
C LEU A 187 9.03 19.17 4.47
N ASN A 188 8.22 19.19 5.53
CA ASN A 188 8.54 18.58 6.81
C ASN A 188 7.43 17.60 7.20
N ASP A 189 7.78 16.31 7.25
CA ASP A 189 6.82 15.20 7.37
C ASP A 189 5.71 15.33 6.31
N ASN A 190 4.51 15.72 6.74
CA ASN A 190 3.33 15.83 5.87
C ASN A 190 2.90 17.28 5.60
N THR A 191 3.75 18.26 5.89
CA THR A 191 3.41 19.68 5.85
C THR A 191 4.42 20.47 5.03
N PHE A 192 3.95 21.25 4.06
CA PHE A 192 4.76 22.27 3.41
C PHE A 192 4.91 23.48 4.33
N LEU A 193 6.12 23.75 4.79
CA LEU A 193 6.46 24.93 5.59
C LEU A 193 6.59 26.17 4.71
N GLU A 194 7.15 25.98 3.51
CA GLU A 194 7.39 27.03 2.52
C GLU A 194 7.12 26.50 1.11
N ILE A 195 6.55 27.34 0.25
CA ILE A 195 6.36 27.10 -1.17
C ILE A 195 6.60 28.43 -1.90
N GLY A 196 7.52 28.44 -2.86
CA GLY A 196 7.87 29.67 -3.59
C GLY A 196 6.79 30.19 -4.53
N ASP A 197 5.83 29.34 -4.92
CA ASP A 197 4.71 29.70 -5.79
C ASP A 197 3.48 28.84 -5.50
N PHE A 198 2.58 29.33 -4.64
CA PHE A 198 1.36 28.62 -4.26
C PHE A 198 0.38 28.44 -5.41
N GLU A 199 0.30 29.41 -6.35
CA GLU A 199 -0.63 29.31 -7.47
C GLU A 199 -0.21 28.18 -8.42
N LYS A 200 1.08 28.07 -8.73
CA LYS A 200 1.60 26.94 -9.51
C LYS A 200 1.51 25.63 -8.74
N ALA A 201 1.80 25.61 -7.44
CA ALA A 201 1.66 24.42 -6.63
C ALA A 201 0.21 23.89 -6.63
N GLN A 202 -0.77 24.78 -6.50
CA GLN A 202 -2.19 24.42 -6.59
C GLN A 202 -2.55 23.89 -7.98
N LYS A 203 -2.12 24.56 -9.06
CA LYS A 203 -2.35 24.08 -10.44
C LYS A 203 -1.73 22.70 -10.69
N LEU A 204 -0.59 22.39 -10.09
CA LEU A 204 0.02 21.07 -10.17
C LEU A 204 -0.81 20.04 -9.40
N SER A 205 -1.21 20.37 -8.17
CA SER A 205 -2.09 19.54 -7.33
C SER A 205 -3.40 19.15 -8.03
N ASP A 206 -4.08 20.14 -8.64
CA ASP A 206 -5.37 19.95 -9.30
C ASP A 206 -5.30 19.08 -10.55
N ARG A 207 -4.09 18.86 -11.09
CA ARG A 207 -3.88 18.12 -12.34
C ARG A 207 -3.59 16.64 -12.15
N ILE A 208 -3.71 16.10 -10.94
CA ILE A 208 -3.57 14.66 -10.76
C ILE A 208 -4.63 13.92 -11.59
N ARG A 209 -4.16 12.93 -12.36
CA ARG A 209 -5.00 12.06 -13.18
C ARG A 209 -4.90 10.62 -12.69
N VAL A 210 -6.04 9.93 -12.69
CA VAL A 210 -6.10 8.51 -12.31
C VAL A 210 -5.31 7.66 -13.32
N GLU A 211 -5.25 8.09 -14.58
CA GLU A 211 -4.51 7.44 -15.64
C GLU A 211 -3.00 7.41 -15.36
N ASP A 212 -2.44 8.47 -14.77
CA ASP A 212 -1.02 8.51 -14.41
C ASP A 212 -0.72 7.50 -13.29
N LEU A 213 -1.68 7.32 -12.37
CA LEU A 213 -1.59 6.31 -11.31
C LEU A 213 -1.69 4.89 -11.88
N HIS A 214 -2.58 4.64 -12.85
CA HIS A 214 -2.63 3.34 -13.53
C HIS A 214 -1.30 3.00 -14.21
N GLN A 215 -0.69 3.94 -14.93
CA GLN A 215 0.59 3.72 -15.60
C GLN A 215 1.70 3.33 -14.62
N VAL A 216 1.77 4.00 -13.47
CA VAL A 216 2.75 3.65 -12.42
C VAL A 216 2.48 2.26 -11.86
N LEU A 217 1.22 1.90 -11.61
CA LEU A 217 0.85 0.60 -11.08
C LEU A 217 1.08 -0.54 -12.08
N ASP A 218 0.86 -0.30 -13.37
CA ASP A 218 1.11 -1.27 -14.44
C ASP A 218 2.60 -1.62 -14.57
N ILE A 219 3.51 -0.71 -14.21
CA ILE A 219 4.96 -1.00 -14.16
C ILE A 219 5.29 -2.01 -13.05
N PHE A 220 4.48 -2.06 -11.98
CA PHE A 220 4.67 -3.00 -10.88
C PHE A 220 3.97 -4.35 -11.09
N ALA A 221 3.11 -4.47 -12.11
CA ALA A 221 2.30 -5.67 -12.39
C ALA A 221 3.02 -6.65 -13.33
#